data_AF-A0A084DD62-F1
#
_entry.id   AF-A0A084DD62-F1
#
_cell.length_a   1.000
_cell.length_b   1.000
_cell.length_c   1.000
_cell.angle_alpha   90.00
_cell.angle_beta   90.00
_cell.angle_gamma   90.00
#
_symmetry.space_group_name_H-M   'P 1'
#
loop_
_entity.id
_entity.type
_entity.pdbx_description
1 polymer ?
#
loop_
_entity_poly.entity_id
_entity_poly.type
_entity_poly.pdbx_seq_one_letter_code
_entity_poly.pdbx_strand_id
1 'polypeptide(L)'
;MNAPADRHSSAPSVLGVYRQPAEPSAGQWVVSRSERAHMYRIQHHRPDGSTSVDTVVDADNLDAKLHKWLQEGFVRREAGERATPAHRGRFMQELRRAHASRPPAAVGTAPVVQVGDVPMPRGPGGPLVPPPNPAYLFTARATNVLEDIVENRRILLIGHTGTGKTSLIEQAAALAGHGVLRSNMNGQTTIGDFVGFWTVKGGETIWVDGVLPTAMREGLWLIVDEIDFAEPAILAVLTAVLEPAGRLLLKEKGNEIVVPHPSFRLFATANAVGAMGQFRHLYQGANVMNEAFLDRWRVYRLDYLPPPDEARVLQRTFGAAMTATMADTLAAIAADCRAAFVREDLASAFSTRRLIDWAELMLRTGDPESAAGPTIYAKVGAEDAELIRSIIRHHIDVEA
;
A
#
# COMPACT_ATOMS: atom_id res chain seq x y z
N MET A 1 -22.06 -10.93 31.43
CA MET A 1 -21.39 -12.25 31.33
C MET A 1 -20.32 -12.10 30.26
N ASN A 2 -19.10 -11.80 30.68
CA ASN A 2 -17.99 -11.57 29.75
C ASN A 2 -17.28 -12.90 29.51
N ALA A 3 -17.33 -13.37 28.26
CA ALA A 3 -16.48 -14.45 27.79
C ALA A 3 -15.00 -13.98 27.85
N PRO A 4 -14.05 -14.85 28.21
CA PRO A 4 -12.64 -14.46 28.25
C PRO A 4 -12.11 -14.29 26.82
N ALA A 5 -11.36 -13.21 26.60
CA ALA A 5 -10.62 -13.00 25.37
C ALA A 5 -9.56 -14.12 25.22
N ASP A 6 -9.63 -14.86 24.11
CA ASP A 6 -8.58 -15.75 23.66
C ASP A 6 -7.29 -14.95 23.51
N ARG A 7 -6.37 -15.10 24.48
CA ARG A 7 -4.99 -14.67 24.33
C ARG A 7 -4.37 -15.60 23.28
N HIS A 8 -4.20 -15.11 22.07
CA HIS A 8 -3.26 -15.67 21.13
C HIS A 8 -1.86 -15.66 21.76
N SER A 9 -1.51 -16.78 22.40
CA SER A 9 -0.15 -17.14 22.78
C SER A 9 0.65 -17.28 21.48
N SER A 10 1.22 -16.18 21.01
CA SER A 10 2.35 -16.26 20.08
C SER A 10 3.45 -17.02 20.83
N ALA A 11 3.70 -18.26 20.42
CA ALA A 11 4.75 -19.06 21.04
C ALA A 11 6.05 -18.24 21.00
N PRO A 12 6.72 -18.01 22.14
CA PRO A 12 7.87 -17.12 22.19
C PRO A 12 8.94 -17.64 21.22
N SER A 13 9.54 -16.73 20.45
CA SER A 13 10.50 -17.10 19.41
C SER A 13 11.70 -17.80 20.07
N VAL A 14 11.75 -19.12 19.95
CA VAL A 14 12.83 -19.94 20.53
C VAL A 14 14.13 -19.56 19.81
N LEU A 15 15.08 -19.06 20.57
CA LEU A 15 16.41 -18.68 20.10
C LEU A 15 17.34 -19.89 20.05
N GLY A 16 17.19 -20.84 20.97
CA GLY A 16 17.97 -22.07 20.95
C GLY A 16 17.48 -23.11 21.94
N VAL A 17 17.76 -24.37 21.64
CA VAL A 17 17.54 -25.50 22.55
C VAL A 17 18.89 -26.14 22.85
N TYR A 18 19.23 -26.31 24.11
CA TYR A 18 20.53 -26.80 24.59
C TYR A 18 20.35 -28.10 25.37
N ARG A 19 21.25 -29.05 25.15
CA ARG A 19 21.27 -30.33 25.87
C ARG A 19 22.71 -30.70 26.22
N GLN A 20 22.89 -31.41 27.32
CA GLN A 20 24.19 -31.95 27.71
C GLN A 20 24.29 -33.40 27.19
N PRO A 21 25.12 -33.69 26.15
CA PRO A 21 25.18 -35.02 25.55
C PRO A 21 25.64 -36.10 26.54
N ALA A 22 26.44 -35.71 27.54
CA ALA A 22 26.92 -36.60 28.60
C ALA A 22 25.82 -37.07 29.57
N GLU A 23 24.69 -36.35 29.66
CA GLU A 23 23.55 -36.70 30.51
C GLU A 23 22.22 -36.55 29.75
N PRO A 24 21.86 -37.50 28.87
CA PRO A 24 20.65 -37.43 28.05
C PRO A 24 19.34 -37.36 28.86
N SER A 25 19.36 -37.86 30.10
CA SER A 25 18.24 -37.85 31.04
C SER A 25 18.05 -36.51 31.77
N ALA A 26 18.99 -35.57 31.65
CA ALA A 26 18.91 -34.28 32.34
C ALA A 26 17.76 -33.41 31.82
N GLY A 27 17.35 -33.61 30.56
CA GLY A 27 16.32 -32.80 29.90
C GLY A 27 16.89 -31.84 28.87
N GLN A 28 16.16 -30.78 28.58
CA GLN A 28 16.57 -29.76 27.61
C GLN A 28 16.35 -28.35 28.15
N TRP A 29 17.27 -27.46 27.84
CA TRP A 29 17.18 -26.06 28.15
C TRP A 29 16.72 -25.28 26.93
N VAL A 30 15.69 -24.46 27.06
CA VAL A 30 15.13 -23.65 25.98
C VAL A 30 15.39 -22.19 26.33
N VAL A 31 16.00 -21.48 25.38
CA VAL A 31 16.18 -20.03 25.45
C VAL A 31 15.23 -19.40 24.45
N SER A 32 14.37 -18.49 24.90
CA SER A 32 13.43 -17.75 24.06
C SER A 32 13.45 -16.26 24.39
N ARG A 33 12.87 -15.43 23.53
CA ARG A 33 12.59 -14.04 23.91
C ARG A 33 11.53 -14.00 25.01
N SER A 34 11.69 -13.08 25.96
CA SER A 34 10.67 -12.76 26.96
C SER A 34 9.65 -11.78 26.37
N GLU A 35 8.48 -11.65 27.00
CA GLU A 35 7.51 -10.60 26.69
C GLU A 35 8.03 -9.19 27.06
N ARG A 36 9.03 -9.12 27.93
CA ARG A 36 9.74 -7.87 28.27
C ARG A 36 10.80 -7.57 27.21
N ALA A 37 10.77 -6.35 26.68
CA ALA A 37 11.76 -5.89 25.69
C ALA A 37 13.19 -6.07 26.21
N HIS A 38 14.09 -6.52 25.34
CA HIS A 38 15.51 -6.78 25.62
C HIS A 38 15.80 -7.83 26.70
N MET A 39 14.81 -8.63 27.11
CA MET A 39 14.98 -9.71 28.07
C MET A 39 14.75 -11.09 27.42
N TYR A 40 15.38 -12.11 27.99
CA TYR A 40 15.37 -13.47 27.51
C TYR A 40 14.86 -14.41 28.59
N ARG A 41 14.09 -15.41 28.20
CA ARG A 41 13.60 -16.46 29.11
C ARG A 41 14.42 -17.72 28.91
N ILE A 42 14.86 -18.33 30.00
CA ILE A 42 15.57 -19.60 30.04
C ILE A 42 14.71 -20.59 30.82
N GLN A 43 14.29 -21.67 30.16
CA GLN A 43 13.47 -22.72 30.75
C GLN A 43 14.21 -24.06 30.72
N HIS A 44 14.14 -24.83 31.80
CA HIS A 44 14.62 -26.20 31.84
C HIS A 44 13.44 -27.18 31.82
N HIS A 45 13.30 -27.93 30.74
CA HIS A 45 12.29 -28.96 30.59
C HIS A 45 12.89 -30.33 30.85
N ARG A 46 12.38 -31.01 31.86
CA ARG A 46 12.74 -32.39 32.17
C ARG A 46 12.10 -33.37 31.16
N PRO A 47 12.63 -34.59 31.02
CA PRO A 47 12.06 -35.60 30.11
C PRO A 47 10.60 -35.99 30.42
N ASP A 48 10.16 -35.79 31.67
CA ASP A 48 8.78 -36.03 32.12
C ASP A 48 7.79 -34.93 31.71
N GLY A 49 8.27 -33.89 31.00
CA GLY A 49 7.47 -32.75 30.55
C GLY A 49 7.35 -31.61 31.56
N SER A 50 7.88 -31.76 32.78
CA SER A 50 7.86 -30.71 33.79
C SER A 50 8.93 -29.65 33.53
N THR A 51 8.62 -28.39 33.84
CA THR A 51 9.59 -27.28 33.79
C THR A 51 10.17 -27.07 35.18
N SER A 52 11.47 -27.32 35.36
CA SER A 52 12.12 -27.21 36.67
C SER A 52 12.77 -25.86 36.93
N VAL A 53 13.06 -25.10 35.88
CA VAL A 53 13.62 -23.74 35.95
C VAL A 53 12.90 -22.90 34.92
N ASP A 54 12.48 -21.70 35.31
CA ASP A 54 11.93 -20.68 34.41
C ASP A 54 12.40 -19.32 34.90
N THR A 55 13.38 -18.75 34.20
CA THR A 55 14.05 -17.51 34.61
C THR A 55 14.11 -16.52 33.47
N VAL A 56 13.96 -15.24 33.78
CA VAL A 56 14.08 -14.14 32.81
C VAL A 56 15.33 -13.34 33.12
N VAL A 57 16.21 -13.17 32.13
CA VAL A 57 17.53 -12.55 32.26
C VAL A 57 17.73 -11.50 31.16
N ASP A 58 18.62 -10.54 31.40
CA ASP A 58 19.09 -9.59 30.37
C ASP A 58 20.08 -10.25 29.40
N ALA A 59 20.56 -9.48 28.42
CA ALA A 59 21.50 -9.95 27.40
C ALA A 59 22.84 -10.39 27.99
N ASP A 60 23.43 -9.59 28.88
CA ASP A 60 24.75 -9.86 29.46
C ASP A 60 24.74 -11.15 30.30
N ASN A 61 23.69 -11.36 31.09
CA ASN A 61 23.50 -12.57 31.87
C ASN A 61 23.19 -13.79 31.00
N LEU A 62 22.46 -13.62 29.90
CA LEU A 62 22.27 -14.70 28.94
C LEU A 62 23.60 -15.12 28.32
N ASP A 63 24.41 -14.16 27.85
CA ASP A 63 25.69 -14.44 27.21
C ASP A 63 26.67 -15.12 28.17
N ALA A 64 26.76 -14.66 29.43
CA ALA A 64 27.56 -15.32 30.46
C ALA A 64 27.12 -16.78 30.69
N LYS A 65 25.80 -17.04 30.68
CA LYS A 65 25.24 -18.36 30.90
C LYS A 65 25.46 -19.30 29.72
N LEU A 66 25.35 -18.79 28.49
CA LEU A 66 25.66 -19.54 27.27
C LEU A 66 27.14 -19.90 27.18
N HIS A 67 28.04 -18.99 27.53
CA HIS A 67 29.48 -19.28 27.60
C HIS A 67 29.80 -20.38 28.61
N LYS A 68 29.19 -20.31 29.79
CA LYS A 68 29.34 -21.36 30.81
C LYS A 68 28.82 -22.71 30.30
N TRP A 69 27.65 -22.75 29.68
CA TRP A 69 27.09 -23.97 29.10
C TRP A 69 27.98 -24.59 28.02
N LEU A 70 28.60 -23.77 27.17
CA LEU A 70 29.57 -24.26 26.19
C LEU A 70 30.79 -24.91 26.86
N GLN A 71 31.31 -24.31 27.94
CA GLN A 71 32.41 -24.89 28.73
C GLN A 71 32.01 -26.19 29.44
N GLU A 72 30.75 -26.30 29.86
CA GLU A 72 30.15 -27.49 30.48
C GLU A 72 29.73 -28.57 29.46
N GLY A 73 29.98 -28.34 28.16
CA GLY A 73 29.74 -29.31 27.10
C GLY A 73 28.29 -29.40 26.63
N PHE A 74 27.45 -28.39 26.90
CA PHE A 74 26.12 -28.30 26.30
C PHE A 74 26.24 -28.03 24.80
N VAL A 75 25.46 -28.75 24.01
CA VAL A 75 25.36 -28.56 22.57
C VAL A 75 24.04 -27.90 22.24
N ARG A 76 24.10 -26.83 21.45
CA ARG A 76 22.91 -26.21 20.86
C ARG A 76 22.38 -27.13 19.78
N ARG A 77 21.16 -27.63 19.97
CA ARG A 77 20.39 -28.20 18.87
C ARG A 77 20.00 -27.03 17.98
N GLU A 78 20.56 -26.98 16.77
CA GLU A 78 20.03 -26.11 15.73
C GLU A 78 18.53 -26.38 15.64
N ALA A 79 17.73 -25.33 15.82
CA ALA A 79 16.28 -25.42 15.69
C ALA A 79 16.01 -26.08 14.34
N GLY A 80 15.44 -27.29 14.37
CA GLY A 80 15.56 -28.27 13.29
C GLY A 80 15.49 -27.61 11.92
N GLU A 81 16.61 -27.69 11.17
CA GLU A 81 16.64 -27.29 9.79
C GLU A 81 15.46 -27.96 9.10
N ARG A 82 14.44 -27.18 8.73
CA ARG A 82 13.39 -27.69 7.86
C ARG A 82 14.13 -28.20 6.62
N ALA A 83 14.01 -29.50 6.35
CA ALA A 83 14.62 -30.10 5.18
C ALA A 83 14.32 -29.22 3.97
N THR A 84 15.35 -28.91 3.17
CA THR A 84 15.18 -28.03 2.02
C THR A 84 14.10 -28.64 1.12
N PRO A 85 13.03 -27.90 0.76
CA PRO A 85 11.96 -28.46 -0.05
C PRO A 85 12.50 -29.03 -1.36
N ALA A 86 12.08 -30.25 -1.72
CA ALA A 86 12.64 -31.01 -2.85
C ALA A 86 12.64 -30.24 -4.18
N HIS A 87 11.69 -29.31 -4.36
CA HIS A 87 11.51 -28.56 -5.60
C HIS A 87 12.08 -27.13 -5.57
N ARG A 88 12.75 -26.72 -4.49
CA ARG A 88 13.30 -25.35 -4.34
C ARG A 88 14.16 -24.92 -5.53
N GLY A 89 15.02 -25.82 -6.03
CA GLY A 89 15.93 -25.51 -7.14
C GLY A 89 15.27 -25.44 -8.52
N ARG A 90 14.09 -26.04 -8.70
CA ARG A 90 13.39 -26.11 -10.01
C ARG A 90 12.32 -25.05 -10.17
N PHE A 91 11.72 -24.59 -9.07
CA PHE A 91 10.59 -23.65 -9.10
C PHE A 91 10.81 -22.44 -10.00
N MET A 92 11.94 -21.74 -9.86
CA MET A 92 12.22 -20.55 -10.68
C MET A 92 12.44 -20.87 -12.16
N GLN A 93 12.98 -22.05 -12.48
CA GLN A 93 13.17 -22.47 -13.87
C GLN A 93 11.83 -22.77 -14.52
N GLU A 94 10.95 -23.52 -13.83
CA GLU A 94 9.62 -23.85 -14.30
C GLU A 94 8.74 -22.60 -14.42
N LEU A 95 8.80 -21.69 -13.45
CA LEU A 95 8.08 -20.41 -13.50
C LEU A 95 8.49 -19.57 -14.71
N ARG A 96 9.81 -19.44 -14.98
CA ARG A 96 10.30 -18.69 -16.15
C ARG A 96 9.85 -19.31 -17.47
N ARG A 97 9.85 -20.64 -17.57
CA ARG A 97 9.33 -21.36 -18.73
C ARG A 97 7.84 -21.10 -18.91
N ALA A 98 7.05 -21.23 -17.85
CA ALA A 98 5.61 -20.97 -17.86
C ALA A 98 5.30 -19.53 -18.27
N HIS A 99 6.04 -18.55 -17.74
CA HIS A 99 5.93 -17.14 -18.12
C HIS A 99 6.25 -16.90 -19.59
N ALA A 100 7.35 -17.45 -20.11
CA ALA A 100 7.73 -17.32 -21.53
C ALA A 100 6.71 -17.99 -22.48
N SER A 101 6.01 -19.02 -22.02
CA SER A 101 4.94 -19.68 -22.77
C SER A 101 3.54 -19.06 -22.56
N ARG A 102 3.41 -18.04 -21.70
CA ARG A 102 2.11 -17.42 -21.40
C ARG A 102 1.60 -16.78 -22.68
N PRO A 103 0.43 -17.19 -23.20
CA PRO A 103 -0.17 -16.48 -24.32
C PRO A 103 -0.47 -15.04 -23.88
N PRO A 104 -0.35 -14.04 -24.78
CA PRO A 104 -0.81 -12.70 -24.47
C PRO A 104 -2.26 -12.77 -23.99
N ALA A 105 -2.59 -11.96 -22.97
CA ALA A 105 -3.95 -11.94 -22.43
C ALA A 105 -4.95 -11.81 -23.58
N ALA A 106 -5.91 -12.73 -23.66
CA ALA A 106 -6.89 -12.76 -24.73
C ALA A 106 -7.76 -11.50 -24.61
N VAL A 107 -7.35 -10.45 -25.31
CA VAL A 107 -8.22 -9.30 -25.51
C VAL A 107 -9.29 -9.78 -26.49
N GLY A 108 -10.56 -9.67 -26.11
CA GLY A 108 -11.67 -10.05 -26.99
C GLY A 108 -11.59 -9.31 -28.33
N THR A 109 -12.54 -9.55 -29.22
CA THR A 109 -12.60 -8.88 -30.54
C THR A 109 -12.82 -7.36 -30.48
N ALA A 110 -12.86 -6.77 -29.28
CA ALA A 110 -13.05 -5.35 -29.06
C ALA A 110 -11.79 -4.56 -29.47
N PRO A 111 -11.95 -3.36 -30.04
CA PRO A 111 -10.82 -2.50 -30.37
C PRO A 111 -10.01 -2.18 -29.11
N VAL A 112 -8.69 -2.25 -29.22
CA VAL A 112 -7.75 -2.00 -28.11
C VAL A 112 -7.05 -0.67 -28.29
N VAL A 113 -6.60 -0.11 -27.17
CA VAL A 113 -5.73 1.06 -27.11
C VAL A 113 -4.57 0.77 -26.16
N GLN A 114 -3.41 1.31 -26.51
CA GLN A 114 -2.19 1.12 -25.74
C GLN A 114 -2.19 2.07 -24.54
N VAL A 115 -2.16 1.51 -23.32
CA VAL A 115 -2.02 2.27 -22.07
C VAL A 115 -0.70 1.84 -21.42
N GLY A 116 0.30 2.72 -21.44
CA GLY A 116 1.69 2.32 -21.13
C GLY A 116 2.12 1.18 -22.06
N ASP A 117 2.57 0.07 -21.49
CA ASP A 117 2.97 -1.13 -22.25
C ASP A 117 1.85 -2.19 -22.33
N VAL A 118 0.63 -1.89 -21.87
CA VAL A 118 -0.49 -2.84 -21.82
C VAL A 118 -1.59 -2.49 -22.83
N PRO A 119 -2.00 -3.43 -23.71
CA PRO A 119 -3.16 -3.25 -24.57
C PRO A 119 -4.45 -3.37 -23.75
N MET A 120 -5.27 -2.32 -23.75
CA MET A 120 -6.49 -2.24 -22.97
C MET A 120 -7.73 -2.16 -23.88
N PRO A 121 -8.84 -2.86 -23.58
CA PRO A 121 -10.09 -2.72 -24.33
C PRO A 121 -10.61 -1.28 -24.27
N ARG A 122 -10.98 -0.73 -25.43
CA ARG A 122 -11.54 0.62 -25.53
C ARG A 122 -12.94 0.66 -24.93
N GLY A 123 -13.17 1.63 -24.06
CA GLY A 123 -14.47 1.95 -23.49
C GLY A 123 -15.36 2.75 -24.45
N PRO A 124 -16.62 2.95 -24.08
CA PRO A 124 -17.61 3.63 -24.92
C PRO A 124 -17.40 5.15 -25.04
N GLY A 125 -16.45 5.73 -24.30
CA GLY A 125 -16.32 7.17 -24.16
C GLY A 125 -17.38 7.75 -23.21
N GLY A 126 -17.60 9.06 -23.31
CA GLY A 126 -18.68 9.75 -22.58
C GLY A 126 -18.20 10.85 -21.63
N PRO A 127 -19.13 11.56 -20.99
CA PRO A 127 -18.83 12.73 -20.16
C PRO A 127 -18.11 12.40 -18.85
N LEU A 128 -18.17 11.14 -18.42
CA LEU A 128 -17.50 10.66 -17.21
C LEU A 128 -16.06 10.18 -17.47
N VAL A 129 -15.58 10.20 -18.72
CA VAL A 129 -14.18 9.89 -19.02
C VAL A 129 -13.30 11.02 -18.47
N PRO A 130 -12.30 10.72 -17.61
CA PRO A 130 -11.43 11.75 -17.07
C PRO A 130 -10.64 12.47 -18.18
N PRO A 131 -10.24 13.73 -17.97
CA PRO A 131 -9.39 14.42 -18.92
C PRO A 131 -8.01 13.73 -19.00
N PRO A 132 -7.53 13.41 -20.21
CA PRO A 132 -6.19 12.86 -20.38
C PRO A 132 -5.15 13.94 -20.07
N ASN A 133 -4.13 13.56 -19.30
CA ASN A 133 -2.93 14.34 -19.09
C ASN A 133 -1.85 13.81 -20.05
N PRO A 134 -1.53 14.55 -21.13
CA PRO A 134 -0.52 14.11 -22.12
C PRO A 134 0.89 14.01 -21.51
N ALA A 135 1.15 14.68 -20.39
CA ALA A 135 2.42 14.62 -19.68
C ALA A 135 2.54 13.40 -18.75
N TYR A 136 1.47 12.64 -18.51
CA TYR A 136 1.50 11.51 -17.58
C TYR A 136 2.50 10.44 -18.04
N LEU A 137 3.27 9.90 -17.09
CA LEU A 137 4.27 8.87 -17.33
C LEU A 137 3.82 7.55 -16.71
N PHE A 138 3.38 6.61 -17.55
CA PHE A 138 3.25 5.21 -17.14
C PHE A 138 4.64 4.57 -17.10
N THR A 139 5.14 4.25 -15.91
CA THR A 139 6.41 3.55 -15.73
C THR A 139 6.18 2.04 -15.64
N ALA A 140 7.25 1.25 -15.77
CA ALA A 140 7.19 -0.22 -15.71
C ALA A 140 6.55 -0.75 -14.41
N ARG A 141 6.56 0.03 -13.32
CA ARG A 141 5.90 -0.35 -12.06
C ARG A 141 4.37 -0.39 -12.16
N ALA A 142 3.79 0.31 -13.14
CA ALA A 142 2.35 0.35 -13.37
C ALA A 142 1.87 -0.84 -14.22
N THR A 143 2.76 -1.55 -14.91
CA THR A 143 2.38 -2.60 -15.88
C THR A 143 1.50 -3.67 -15.25
N ASN A 144 1.86 -4.21 -14.08
CA ASN A 144 1.04 -5.23 -13.41
C ASN A 144 -0.33 -4.68 -12.99
N VAL A 145 -0.41 -3.41 -12.56
CA VAL A 145 -1.69 -2.76 -12.23
C VAL A 145 -2.57 -2.66 -13.47
N LEU A 146 -1.99 -2.27 -14.61
CA LEU A 146 -2.70 -2.15 -15.89
C LEU A 146 -3.14 -3.52 -16.43
N GLU A 147 -2.33 -4.55 -16.31
CA GLU A 147 -2.71 -5.93 -16.66
C GLU A 147 -3.89 -6.40 -15.81
N ASP A 148 -3.86 -6.13 -14.50
CA ASP A 148 -4.95 -6.48 -13.59
C ASP A 148 -6.24 -5.71 -13.83
N ILE A 149 -6.15 -4.47 -14.33
CA ILE A 149 -7.29 -3.71 -14.82
C ILE A 149 -7.94 -4.46 -15.99
N VAL A 150 -7.15 -4.94 -16.94
CA VAL A 150 -7.65 -5.72 -18.08
C VAL A 150 -8.31 -7.02 -17.59
N GLU A 151 -7.70 -7.71 -16.63
CA GLU A 151 -8.23 -8.93 -15.99
C GLU A 151 -9.44 -8.70 -15.05
N ASN A 152 -9.91 -7.46 -14.87
CA ASN A 152 -10.98 -7.10 -13.94
C ASN A 152 -10.72 -7.55 -12.48
N ARG A 153 -9.47 -7.45 -12.03
CA ARG A 153 -9.14 -7.68 -10.61
C ARG A 153 -9.61 -6.49 -9.78
N ARG A 154 -9.95 -6.76 -8.51
CA ARG A 154 -10.19 -5.74 -7.50
C ARG A 154 -8.84 -5.19 -7.06
N ILE A 155 -8.56 -3.91 -7.30
CA ILE A 155 -7.23 -3.34 -7.06
C ILE A 155 -7.29 -2.34 -5.91
N LEU A 156 -6.42 -2.52 -4.91
CA LEU A 156 -6.18 -1.56 -3.84
C LEU A 156 -4.79 -0.97 -4.00
N LEU A 157 -4.71 0.33 -4.26
CA LEU A 157 -3.45 1.05 -4.33
C LEU A 157 -3.14 1.68 -2.97
N ILE A 158 -2.02 1.30 -2.35
CA ILE A 158 -1.55 1.87 -1.08
C ILE A 158 -0.27 2.68 -1.30
N GLY A 159 -0.03 3.68 -0.47
CA GLY A 159 1.20 4.46 -0.49
C GLY A 159 0.98 5.87 0.04
N HIS A 160 2.05 6.65 0.17
CA HIS A 160 1.95 8.02 0.65
C HIS A 160 1.07 8.93 -0.24
N THR A 161 0.68 10.08 0.31
CA THR A 161 -0.02 11.10 -0.45
C THR A 161 0.83 11.61 -1.61
N GLY A 162 0.19 11.90 -2.75
CA GLY A 162 0.89 12.47 -3.91
C GLY A 162 1.85 11.53 -4.64
N THR A 163 1.78 10.20 -4.44
CA THR A 163 2.51 9.20 -5.26
C THR A 163 1.82 8.84 -6.59
N GLY A 164 0.63 9.41 -6.84
CA GLY A 164 -0.10 9.25 -8.11
C GLY A 164 -1.08 8.07 -8.18
N LYS A 165 -1.56 7.54 -7.04
CA LYS A 165 -2.49 6.40 -6.97
C LYS A 165 -3.77 6.61 -7.78
N THR A 166 -4.54 7.63 -7.46
CA THR A 166 -5.79 7.97 -8.14
C THR A 166 -5.54 8.33 -9.60
N SER A 167 -4.49 9.13 -9.85
CA SER A 167 -4.10 9.53 -11.20
C SER A 167 -3.73 8.35 -12.10
N LEU A 168 -3.12 7.28 -11.58
CA LEU A 168 -2.82 6.08 -12.37
C LEU A 168 -4.11 5.47 -12.97
N ILE A 169 -5.15 5.36 -12.14
CA ILE A 169 -6.43 4.79 -12.56
C ILE A 169 -7.15 5.74 -13.52
N GLU A 170 -7.24 7.02 -13.17
CA GLU A 170 -7.92 8.03 -13.99
C GLU A 170 -7.26 8.19 -15.36
N GLN A 171 -5.92 8.16 -15.44
CA GLN A 171 -5.22 8.29 -16.71
C GLN A 171 -5.29 7.03 -17.55
N ALA A 172 -5.31 5.84 -16.93
CA ALA A 172 -5.60 4.60 -17.64
C ALA A 172 -7.02 4.64 -18.24
N ALA A 173 -8.01 5.09 -17.46
CA ALA A 173 -9.39 5.23 -17.90
C ALA A 173 -9.53 6.27 -19.03
N ALA A 174 -8.84 7.41 -18.91
CA ALA A 174 -8.86 8.49 -19.90
C ALA A 174 -8.35 8.01 -21.27
N LEU A 175 -7.19 7.33 -21.29
CA LEU A 175 -6.63 6.78 -22.52
C LEU A 175 -7.47 5.62 -23.07
N ALA A 176 -8.07 4.82 -22.20
CA ALA A 176 -8.92 3.71 -22.59
C ALA A 176 -10.35 4.12 -22.97
N GLY A 177 -10.80 5.33 -22.64
CA GLY A 177 -12.16 5.82 -22.89
C GLY A 177 -13.22 5.22 -21.95
N HIS A 178 -12.86 4.87 -20.71
CA HIS A 178 -13.80 4.40 -19.70
C HIS A 178 -14.22 5.54 -18.77
N GLY A 179 -15.51 5.63 -18.47
CA GLY A 179 -16.04 6.59 -17.51
C GLY A 179 -15.67 6.22 -16.08
N VAL A 180 -15.36 7.21 -15.24
CA VAL A 180 -14.95 7.03 -13.85
C VAL A 180 -15.90 7.76 -12.91
N LEU A 181 -16.33 7.09 -11.86
CA LEU A 181 -16.91 7.70 -10.67
C LEU A 181 -15.91 7.59 -9.53
N ARG A 182 -15.68 8.69 -8.83
CA ARG A 182 -14.84 8.74 -7.63
C ARG A 182 -15.70 9.06 -6.43
N SER A 183 -15.61 8.21 -5.42
CA SER A 183 -16.22 8.42 -4.11
C SER A 183 -15.11 8.59 -3.09
N ASN A 184 -14.95 9.81 -2.57
CA ASN A 184 -13.93 10.12 -1.58
C ASN A 184 -14.47 9.85 -0.18
N MET A 185 -13.86 8.90 0.53
CA MET A 185 -14.23 8.55 1.88
C MET A 185 -13.61 9.57 2.84
N ASN A 186 -14.39 10.54 3.28
CA ASN A 186 -13.94 11.62 4.17
C ASN A 186 -14.49 11.49 5.60
N GLY A 187 -15.04 10.32 5.95
CA GLY A 187 -15.74 10.08 7.21
C GLY A 187 -17.13 10.71 7.32
N GLN A 188 -17.60 11.43 6.30
CA GLN A 188 -18.98 11.97 6.20
C GLN A 188 -19.78 11.33 5.07
N THR A 189 -19.14 10.58 4.17
CA THR A 189 -19.83 9.82 3.13
C THR A 189 -20.71 8.76 3.77
N THR A 190 -22.02 8.91 3.59
CA THR A 190 -22.98 7.99 4.21
C THR A 190 -23.15 6.73 3.39
N ILE A 191 -23.70 5.70 4.01
CA ILE A 191 -24.15 4.51 3.28
C ILE A 191 -25.18 4.83 2.19
N GLY A 192 -26.00 5.88 2.39
CA GLY A 192 -26.98 6.34 1.40
C GLY A 192 -26.33 6.92 0.16
N ASP A 193 -25.26 7.71 0.32
CA ASP A 193 -24.49 8.24 -0.82
C ASP A 193 -23.80 7.10 -1.61
N PHE A 194 -23.37 6.06 -0.89
CA PHE A 194 -22.62 4.97 -1.48
C PHE A 194 -23.50 3.92 -2.15
N VAL A 195 -24.57 3.50 -1.48
CA VAL A 195 -25.48 2.41 -1.91
C VAL A 195 -26.79 2.96 -2.46
N GLY A 196 -27.36 3.97 -1.85
CA GLY A 196 -28.63 4.56 -2.27
C GLY A 196 -29.59 4.78 -1.12
N PHE A 197 -30.64 5.52 -1.38
CA PHE A 197 -31.65 5.89 -0.38
C PHE A 197 -33.02 6.08 -1.03
N TRP A 198 -34.07 5.96 -0.22
CA TRP A 198 -35.43 6.33 -0.60
C TRP A 198 -35.67 7.83 -0.37
N THR A 199 -36.30 8.49 -1.34
CA THR A 199 -36.74 9.89 -1.22
C THR A 199 -38.16 10.06 -1.75
N VAL A 200 -38.79 11.19 -1.45
CA VAL A 200 -40.15 11.51 -1.92
C VAL A 200 -40.07 12.62 -2.97
N LYS A 201 -40.55 12.34 -4.18
CA LYS A 201 -40.63 13.33 -5.27
C LYS A 201 -42.05 13.36 -5.81
N GLY A 202 -42.72 14.51 -5.68
CA GLY A 202 -44.10 14.67 -6.17
C GLY A 202 -45.14 13.81 -5.44
N GLY A 203 -44.88 13.40 -4.19
CA GLY A 203 -45.78 12.55 -3.40
C GLY A 203 -45.54 11.05 -3.54
N GLU A 204 -44.62 10.63 -4.42
CA GLU A 204 -44.23 9.22 -4.60
C GLU A 204 -42.87 8.93 -3.98
N THR A 205 -42.73 7.75 -3.37
CA THR A 205 -41.45 7.27 -2.83
C THR A 205 -40.64 6.62 -3.95
N ILE A 206 -39.48 7.19 -4.25
CA ILE A 206 -38.57 6.72 -5.31
C ILE A 206 -37.22 6.34 -4.73
N TRP A 207 -36.62 5.28 -5.26
CA TRP A 207 -35.26 4.87 -4.90
C TRP A 207 -34.27 5.64 -5.75
N VAL A 208 -33.24 6.19 -5.12
CA VAL A 208 -32.11 6.82 -5.78
C VAL A 208 -30.89 5.95 -5.50
N ASP A 209 -30.28 5.44 -6.56
CA ASP A 209 -29.05 4.65 -6.44
C ASP A 209 -27.88 5.52 -6.01
N GLY A 210 -27.06 4.98 -5.11
CA GLY A 210 -25.77 5.56 -4.76
C GLY A 210 -24.72 5.29 -5.83
N VAL A 211 -23.49 5.72 -5.55
CA VAL A 211 -22.37 5.64 -6.51
C VAL A 211 -22.03 4.18 -6.91
N LEU A 212 -22.14 3.23 -5.98
CA LEU A 212 -21.77 1.83 -6.22
C LEU A 212 -22.74 1.13 -7.19
N PRO A 213 -24.06 1.06 -6.93
CA PRO A 213 -24.99 0.43 -7.88
C PRO A 213 -25.03 1.15 -9.23
N THR A 214 -24.89 2.48 -9.25
CA THR A 214 -24.78 3.25 -10.50
C THR A 214 -23.59 2.78 -11.34
N ALA A 215 -22.38 2.77 -10.75
CA ALA A 215 -21.18 2.31 -11.45
C ALA A 215 -21.28 0.85 -11.90
N MET A 216 -21.85 -0.02 -11.05
CA MET A 216 -22.04 -1.44 -11.36
C MET A 216 -22.96 -1.65 -12.56
N ARG A 217 -24.09 -0.93 -12.64
CA ARG A 217 -25.05 -1.08 -13.74
C ARG A 217 -24.54 -0.47 -15.05
N GLU A 218 -23.92 0.69 -14.98
CA GLU A 218 -23.45 1.44 -16.16
C GLU A 218 -22.08 0.98 -16.68
N GLY A 219 -21.41 0.07 -15.97
CA GLY A 219 -20.09 -0.43 -16.38
C GLY A 219 -18.99 0.59 -16.24
N LEU A 220 -19.15 1.53 -15.31
CA LEU A 220 -18.17 2.56 -15.00
C LEU A 220 -17.06 2.01 -14.13
N TRP A 221 -15.95 2.72 -14.09
CA TRP A 221 -14.88 2.47 -13.14
C TRP A 221 -15.18 3.22 -11.86
N LEU A 222 -15.18 2.53 -10.72
CA LEU A 222 -15.41 3.14 -9.42
C LEU A 222 -14.11 3.19 -8.63
N ILE A 223 -13.70 4.40 -8.23
CA ILE A 223 -12.60 4.62 -7.30
C ILE A 223 -13.17 4.95 -5.92
N VAL A 224 -12.97 4.06 -4.96
CA VAL A 224 -13.20 4.30 -3.53
C VAL A 224 -11.92 4.89 -2.95
N ASP A 225 -11.85 6.21 -2.96
CA ASP A 225 -10.64 6.94 -2.57
C ASP A 225 -10.58 7.10 -1.05
N GLU A 226 -9.37 6.97 -0.49
CA GLU A 226 -9.15 7.00 0.96
C GLU A 226 -10.02 5.99 1.73
N ILE A 227 -10.12 4.75 1.22
CA ILE A 227 -11.00 3.69 1.77
C ILE A 227 -10.77 3.42 3.26
N ASP A 228 -9.59 3.76 3.79
CA ASP A 228 -9.28 3.76 5.21
C ASP A 228 -10.16 4.69 6.04
N PHE A 229 -10.80 5.69 5.47
CA PHE A 229 -11.73 6.60 6.15
C PHE A 229 -13.20 6.26 5.89
N ALA A 230 -13.49 5.15 5.21
CA ALA A 230 -14.86 4.72 4.96
C ALA A 230 -15.58 4.33 6.26
N GLU A 231 -16.89 4.61 6.33
CA GLU A 231 -17.69 4.08 7.44
C GLU A 231 -17.70 2.54 7.42
N PRO A 232 -17.72 1.86 8.58
CA PRO A 232 -17.76 0.39 8.65
C PRO A 232 -18.91 -0.24 7.85
N ALA A 233 -20.06 0.44 7.74
CA ALA A 233 -21.20 0.00 6.93
C ALA A 233 -20.86 -0.09 5.44
N ILE A 234 -20.09 0.87 4.91
CA ILE A 234 -19.63 0.87 3.51
C ILE A 234 -18.68 -0.30 3.27
N LEU A 235 -17.73 -0.54 4.19
CA LEU A 235 -16.79 -1.67 4.11
C LEU A 235 -17.51 -3.03 4.14
N ALA A 236 -18.56 -3.15 4.96
CA ALA A 236 -19.37 -4.35 5.04
C ALA A 236 -20.09 -4.65 3.72
N VAL A 237 -20.64 -3.62 3.06
CA VAL A 237 -21.27 -3.78 1.74
C VAL A 237 -20.24 -4.15 0.66
N LEU A 238 -19.07 -3.52 0.68
CA LEU A 238 -18.00 -3.82 -0.27
C LEU A 238 -17.54 -5.27 -0.21
N THR A 239 -17.55 -5.89 0.98
CA THR A 239 -17.13 -7.29 1.15
C THR A 239 -17.85 -8.23 0.17
N ALA A 240 -19.17 -8.06 -0.02
CA ALA A 240 -19.95 -8.90 -0.94
C ALA A 240 -19.62 -8.66 -2.43
N VAL A 241 -19.26 -7.43 -2.79
CA VAL A 241 -18.90 -7.04 -4.17
C VAL A 241 -17.48 -7.46 -4.54
N LEU A 242 -16.62 -7.60 -3.53
CA LEU A 242 -15.22 -8.01 -3.70
C LEU A 242 -15.05 -9.52 -3.87
N GLU A 243 -16.04 -10.33 -3.48
CA GLU A 243 -16.02 -11.77 -3.73
C GLU A 243 -15.96 -12.10 -5.25
N PRO A 244 -15.47 -13.29 -5.64
CA PRO A 244 -15.55 -13.77 -7.02
C PRO A 244 -17.00 -13.75 -7.52
N ALA A 245 -17.23 -13.14 -8.69
CA ALA A 245 -18.58 -12.88 -9.22
C ALA A 245 -19.51 -12.11 -8.25
N GLY A 246 -18.91 -11.29 -7.37
CA GLY A 246 -19.60 -10.51 -6.34
C GLY A 246 -20.73 -9.66 -6.91
N ARG A 247 -21.84 -9.65 -6.19
CA ARG A 247 -23.08 -8.94 -6.53
C ARG A 247 -23.47 -8.05 -5.35
N LEU A 248 -24.21 -7.00 -5.63
CA LEU A 248 -24.73 -6.12 -4.59
C LEU A 248 -26.20 -6.48 -4.32
N LEU A 249 -26.51 -6.81 -3.07
CA LEU A 249 -27.89 -7.02 -2.61
C LEU A 249 -28.43 -5.72 -2.00
N LEU A 250 -29.38 -5.09 -2.66
CA LEU A 250 -30.10 -3.92 -2.16
C LEU A 250 -31.29 -4.36 -1.31
N LYS A 251 -31.02 -4.70 -0.04
CA LYS A 251 -32.05 -5.16 0.91
C LYS A 251 -33.20 -4.15 1.05
N GLU A 252 -32.87 -2.87 1.13
CA GLU A 252 -33.84 -1.77 1.28
C GLU A 252 -34.70 -1.55 0.05
N LYS A 253 -34.27 -2.07 -1.11
CA LYS A 253 -35.00 -2.01 -2.38
C LYS A 253 -35.59 -3.38 -2.74
N GLY A 254 -36.26 -4.01 -1.77
CA GLY A 254 -36.96 -5.28 -2.00
C GLY A 254 -36.04 -6.45 -2.33
N ASN A 255 -34.81 -6.47 -1.80
CA ASN A 255 -33.79 -7.48 -2.08
C ASN A 255 -33.37 -7.58 -3.57
N GLU A 256 -33.37 -6.45 -4.29
CA GLU A 256 -32.84 -6.42 -5.66
C GLU A 256 -31.36 -6.85 -5.68
N ILE A 257 -30.99 -7.69 -6.64
CA ILE A 257 -29.61 -8.11 -6.87
C ILE A 257 -29.06 -7.36 -8.08
N VAL A 258 -28.06 -6.50 -7.82
CA VAL A 258 -27.31 -5.80 -8.87
C VAL A 258 -26.13 -6.66 -9.29
N VAL A 259 -26.17 -7.12 -10.54
CA VAL A 259 -25.05 -7.82 -11.18
C VAL A 259 -24.15 -6.79 -11.86
N PRO A 260 -22.84 -6.78 -11.58
CA PRO A 260 -21.93 -5.81 -12.19
C PRO A 260 -21.81 -6.05 -13.70
N HIS A 261 -21.87 -4.97 -14.47
CA HIS A 261 -21.60 -4.95 -15.89
C HIS A 261 -20.18 -5.45 -16.19
N PRO A 262 -19.92 -6.16 -17.31
CA PRO A 262 -18.59 -6.69 -17.62
C PRO A 262 -17.46 -5.66 -17.68
N SER A 263 -17.77 -4.40 -18.02
CA SER A 263 -16.82 -3.27 -18.02
C SER A 263 -16.63 -2.60 -16.65
N PHE A 264 -17.46 -2.93 -15.65
CA PHE A 264 -17.30 -2.39 -14.30
C PHE A 264 -15.92 -2.79 -13.75
N ARG A 265 -15.21 -1.81 -13.20
CA ARG A 265 -13.93 -2.01 -12.50
C ARG A 265 -14.02 -1.33 -11.15
N LEU A 266 -13.51 -2.00 -10.11
CA LEU A 266 -13.54 -1.49 -8.74
C LEU A 266 -12.11 -1.31 -8.25
N PHE A 267 -11.84 -0.07 -7.83
CA PHE A 267 -10.57 0.36 -7.29
C PHE A 267 -10.76 0.94 -5.90
N ALA A 268 -9.72 0.82 -5.09
CA ALA A 268 -9.61 1.56 -3.85
C ALA A 268 -8.22 2.19 -3.73
N THR A 269 -8.13 3.32 -3.03
CA THR A 269 -6.85 3.90 -2.63
C THR A 269 -6.81 4.05 -1.11
N ALA A 270 -5.64 3.86 -0.51
CA ALA A 270 -5.47 4.11 0.92
C ALA A 270 -4.08 4.67 1.23
N ASN A 271 -3.95 5.36 2.36
CA ASN A 271 -2.70 5.94 2.79
C ASN A 271 -2.09 5.20 4.01
N ALA A 272 -2.91 4.53 4.83
CA ALA A 272 -2.50 3.96 6.12
C ALA A 272 -2.70 2.42 6.25
N VAL A 273 -2.97 1.71 5.16
CA VAL A 273 -3.41 0.30 5.20
C VAL A 273 -2.27 -0.69 4.94
N GLY A 274 -2.34 -1.88 5.55
CA GLY A 274 -1.42 -2.99 5.31
C GLY A 274 0.03 -2.63 5.66
N ALA A 275 0.94 -2.77 4.70
CA ALA A 275 2.35 -2.42 4.87
C ALA A 275 2.60 -0.93 5.20
N MET A 276 1.61 -0.04 5.01
CA MET A 276 1.68 1.36 5.43
C MET A 276 1.26 1.59 6.89
N GLY A 277 0.87 0.55 7.63
CA GLY A 277 0.41 0.65 9.01
C GLY A 277 1.43 1.29 9.97
N GLN A 278 2.74 1.20 9.67
CA GLN A 278 3.79 1.89 10.44
C GLN A 278 3.67 3.42 10.37
N PHE A 279 3.16 3.97 9.27
CA PHE A 279 2.96 5.40 9.06
C PHE A 279 1.55 5.87 9.47
N ARG A 280 0.77 5.02 10.14
CA ARG A 280 -0.62 5.34 10.52
C ARG A 280 -0.72 6.56 11.43
N HIS A 281 0.31 6.84 12.24
CA HIS A 281 0.35 8.03 13.08
C HIS A 281 0.24 9.34 12.28
N LEU A 282 0.61 9.32 10.99
CA LEU A 282 0.46 10.44 10.06
C LEU A 282 -0.97 10.58 9.49
N TYR A 283 -1.83 9.58 9.71
CA TYR A 283 -3.18 9.48 9.15
C TYR A 283 -4.19 9.17 10.27
N GLN A 284 -4.37 10.14 11.18
CA GLN A 284 -5.33 10.02 12.27
C GLN A 284 -6.76 9.86 11.75
N GLY A 285 -7.53 8.94 12.33
CA GLY A 285 -8.90 8.63 11.91
C GLY A 285 -9.04 7.48 10.92
N ALA A 286 -7.93 6.98 10.35
CA ALA A 286 -7.93 5.82 9.47
C ALA A 286 -8.32 4.53 10.21
N ASN A 287 -9.24 3.77 9.62
CA ASN A 287 -9.67 2.44 10.05
C ASN A 287 -8.55 1.41 9.91
N VAL A 288 -8.55 0.42 10.82
CA VAL A 288 -7.74 -0.80 10.64
C VAL A 288 -8.49 -1.74 9.73
N MET A 289 -7.89 -2.06 8.59
CA MET A 289 -8.39 -3.15 7.74
C MET A 289 -7.75 -4.46 8.17
N ASN A 290 -8.58 -5.48 8.40
CA ASN A 290 -8.09 -6.81 8.72
C ASN A 290 -7.56 -7.52 7.46
N GLU A 291 -6.73 -8.55 7.66
CA GLU A 291 -6.13 -9.33 6.57
C GLU A 291 -7.19 -9.95 5.65
N ALA A 292 -8.29 -10.46 6.24
CA ALA A 292 -9.38 -11.05 5.46
C ALA A 292 -9.99 -10.06 4.45
N PHE A 293 -10.18 -8.79 4.83
CA PHE A 293 -10.66 -7.77 3.90
C PHE A 293 -9.63 -7.52 2.79
N LEU A 294 -8.34 -7.46 3.13
CA LEU A 294 -7.25 -7.22 2.19
C LEU A 294 -7.01 -8.37 1.21
N ASP A 295 -7.24 -9.62 1.62
CA ASP A 295 -7.10 -10.81 0.76
C ASP A 295 -8.05 -10.81 -0.45
N ARG A 296 -9.12 -10.00 -0.39
CA ARG A 296 -10.07 -9.81 -1.50
C ARG A 296 -9.61 -8.77 -2.51
N TRP A 297 -8.55 -8.04 -2.20
CA TRP A 297 -7.92 -7.06 -3.07
C TRP A 297 -6.59 -7.59 -3.59
N ARG A 298 -6.26 -7.19 -4.82
CA ARG A 298 -4.88 -7.17 -5.25
C ARG A 298 -4.24 -5.87 -4.79
N VAL A 299 -3.41 -5.96 -3.77
CA VAL A 299 -2.81 -4.80 -3.11
C VAL A 299 -1.49 -4.44 -3.78
N TYR A 300 -1.39 -3.22 -4.31
CA TYR A 300 -0.17 -2.67 -4.88
C TYR A 300 0.32 -1.49 -4.07
N ARG A 301 1.62 -1.50 -3.72
CA ARG A 301 2.26 -0.34 -3.10
C ARG A 301 2.85 0.57 -4.17
N LEU A 302 2.38 1.82 -4.19
CA LEU A 302 2.89 2.89 -5.03
C LEU A 302 3.72 3.85 -4.18
N ASP A 303 5.02 3.66 -4.25
CA ASP A 303 6.00 4.57 -3.65
C ASP A 303 6.26 5.78 -4.59
N TYR A 304 7.04 6.75 -4.14
CA TYR A 304 7.47 7.85 -5.01
C TYR A 304 8.33 7.33 -6.17
N LEU A 305 8.40 8.10 -7.26
CA LEU A 305 9.18 7.73 -8.42
C LEU A 305 10.69 7.79 -8.12
N PRO A 306 11.50 6.90 -8.72
CA PRO A 306 12.95 7.09 -8.75
C PRO A 306 13.31 8.43 -9.39
N PRO A 307 14.42 9.09 -8.98
CA PRO A 307 14.78 10.41 -9.50
C PRO A 307 14.80 10.51 -11.04
N PRO A 308 15.33 9.51 -11.79
CA PRO A 308 15.31 9.58 -13.26
C PRO A 308 13.92 9.58 -13.87
N ASP A 309 12.94 8.91 -13.24
CA ASP A 309 11.56 8.89 -13.72
C ASP A 309 10.81 10.15 -13.29
N GLU A 310 11.10 10.69 -12.10
CA GLU A 310 10.52 11.94 -11.62
C GLU A 310 11.01 13.16 -12.41
N ALA A 311 12.29 13.19 -12.79
CA ALA A 311 12.85 14.18 -13.70
C ALA A 311 12.12 14.16 -15.05
N ARG A 312 11.87 12.96 -15.61
CA ARG A 312 11.07 12.82 -16.84
C ARG A 312 9.64 13.32 -16.67
N VAL A 313 9.02 13.14 -15.49
CA VAL A 313 7.69 13.71 -15.20
C VAL A 313 7.76 15.24 -15.25
N LEU A 314 8.77 15.87 -14.65
CA LEU A 314 8.94 17.33 -14.69
C LEU A 314 9.14 17.83 -16.13
N GLN A 315 10.02 17.19 -16.90
CA GLN A 315 10.24 17.55 -18.30
C GLN A 315 8.98 17.41 -19.16
N ARG A 316 8.21 16.33 -18.98
CA ARG A 316 6.94 16.16 -19.69
C ARG A 316 5.89 17.19 -19.29
N THR A 317 5.85 17.56 -18.01
CA THR A 317 4.86 18.50 -17.46
C THR A 317 5.11 19.94 -17.93
N PHE A 318 6.36 20.37 -17.94
CA PHE A 318 6.73 21.77 -18.23
C PHE A 318 7.35 21.97 -19.62
N GLY A 319 7.59 20.90 -20.37
CA GLY A 319 8.12 20.95 -21.72
C GLY A 319 9.46 21.69 -21.80
N ALA A 320 9.59 22.59 -22.78
CA ALA A 320 10.82 23.32 -23.06
C ALA A 320 11.26 24.26 -21.91
N ALA A 321 10.35 24.65 -21.01
CA ALA A 321 10.68 25.49 -19.85
C ALA A 321 11.50 24.72 -18.80
N MET A 322 11.48 23.39 -18.81
CA MET A 322 12.20 22.55 -17.86
C MET A 322 13.35 21.81 -18.53
N THR A 323 14.57 22.29 -18.29
CA THR A 323 15.78 21.64 -18.80
C THR A 323 16.05 20.32 -18.09
N ALA A 324 16.87 19.44 -18.69
CA ALA A 324 17.30 18.20 -18.05
C ALA A 324 18.02 18.44 -16.73
N THR A 325 18.94 19.40 -16.70
CA THR A 325 19.66 19.77 -15.47
C THR A 325 18.71 20.20 -14.37
N MET A 326 17.76 21.10 -14.65
CA MET A 326 16.78 21.54 -13.64
C MET A 326 15.92 20.37 -13.15
N ALA A 327 15.43 19.52 -14.06
CA ALA A 327 14.60 18.38 -13.70
C ALA A 327 15.35 17.36 -12.84
N ASP A 328 16.60 17.03 -13.19
CA ASP A 328 17.45 16.10 -12.44
C ASP A 328 17.77 16.66 -11.05
N THR A 329 18.13 17.95 -10.95
CA THR A 329 18.39 18.62 -9.67
C THR A 329 17.16 18.63 -8.77
N LEU A 330 15.99 19.01 -9.30
CA LEU A 330 14.74 19.03 -8.53
C LEU A 330 14.33 17.63 -8.06
N ALA A 331 14.48 16.62 -8.92
CA ALA A 331 14.21 15.23 -8.55
C ALA A 331 15.18 14.72 -7.47
N ALA A 332 16.46 15.11 -7.53
CA ALA A 332 17.45 14.79 -6.49
C ALA A 332 17.10 15.43 -5.14
N ILE A 333 16.73 16.72 -5.12
CA ILE A 333 16.26 17.41 -3.91
C ILE A 333 15.06 16.70 -3.29
N ALA A 334 14.06 16.34 -4.11
CA ALA A 334 12.89 15.60 -3.64
C ALA A 334 13.25 14.24 -3.05
N ALA A 335 14.21 13.53 -3.65
CA ALA A 335 14.71 12.25 -3.16
C ALA A 335 15.44 12.39 -1.82
N ASP A 336 16.27 13.42 -1.64
CA ASP A 336 16.98 13.68 -0.38
C ASP A 336 16.01 14.07 0.75
N CYS A 337 15.00 14.90 0.46
CA CYS A 337 13.93 15.19 1.42
C CYS A 337 13.18 13.90 1.81
N ARG A 338 12.89 12.99 0.87
CA ARG A 338 12.26 11.70 1.20
C ARG A 338 13.19 10.80 2.01
N ALA A 339 14.49 10.81 1.73
CA ALA A 339 15.47 10.07 2.52
C ALA A 339 15.55 10.60 3.95
N ALA A 340 15.49 11.92 4.15
CA ALA A 340 15.40 12.56 5.45
C ALA A 340 14.13 12.13 6.21
N PHE A 341 12.98 12.11 5.54
CA PHE A 341 11.74 11.57 6.12
C PHE A 341 11.87 10.10 6.55
N VAL A 342 12.49 9.24 5.74
CA VAL A 342 12.69 7.82 6.08
C VAL A 342 13.61 7.65 7.30
N ARG A 343 14.54 8.58 7.53
CA ARG A 343 15.40 8.62 8.73
C ARG A 343 14.73 9.31 9.93
N GLU A 344 13.48 9.74 9.79
CA GLU A 344 12.73 10.49 10.81
C GLU A 344 13.29 11.89 11.09
N ASP A 345 14.15 12.43 10.20
CA ASP A 345 14.66 13.80 10.28
C ASP A 345 13.61 14.84 9.85
N LEU A 346 12.62 14.42 9.04
CA LEU A 346 11.46 15.23 8.64
C LEU A 346 10.18 14.58 9.14
N ALA A 347 9.22 15.39 9.59
CA ALA A 347 7.93 14.89 10.08
C ALA A 347 6.99 14.41 8.96
N SER A 348 7.20 14.87 7.71
CA SER A 348 6.33 14.54 6.59
C SER A 348 7.10 14.29 5.28
N ALA A 349 6.58 13.38 4.46
CA ALA A 349 7.19 13.04 3.19
C ALA A 349 7.04 14.16 2.15
N PHE A 350 8.10 14.40 1.36
CA PHE A 350 8.10 15.35 0.26
C PHE A 350 7.42 14.78 -0.99
N SER A 351 6.16 15.16 -1.23
CA SER A 351 5.35 14.57 -2.31
C SER A 351 5.70 15.05 -3.72
N THR A 352 5.46 14.24 -4.76
CA THR A 352 5.60 14.65 -6.17
C THR A 352 4.68 15.84 -6.50
N ARG A 353 3.50 15.92 -5.87
CA ARG A 353 2.60 17.09 -6.01
C ARG A 353 3.28 18.38 -5.54
N ARG A 354 3.97 18.33 -4.40
CA ARG A 354 4.72 19.48 -3.86
C ARG A 354 5.87 19.87 -4.77
N LEU A 355 6.57 18.88 -5.34
CA LEU A 355 7.65 19.11 -6.30
C LEU A 355 7.15 19.84 -7.57
N ILE A 356 6.02 19.41 -8.14
CA ILE A 356 5.44 20.03 -9.33
C ILE A 356 4.98 21.47 -9.03
N ASP A 357 4.28 21.70 -7.91
CA ASP A 357 3.86 23.04 -7.46
C ASP A 357 5.05 24.00 -7.27
N TRP A 358 6.12 23.49 -6.65
CA TRP A 358 7.37 24.25 -6.48
C TRP A 358 8.04 24.57 -7.81
N ALA A 359 8.16 23.59 -8.71
CA ALA A 359 8.75 23.77 -10.04
C ALA A 359 7.96 24.78 -10.88
N GLU A 360 6.63 24.73 -10.85
CA GLU A 360 5.76 25.68 -11.55
C GLU A 360 6.00 27.11 -11.07
N LEU A 361 6.02 27.32 -9.75
CA LEU A 361 6.25 28.65 -9.19
C LEU A 361 7.68 29.14 -9.45
N MET A 362 8.68 28.26 -9.33
CA MET A 362 10.08 28.56 -9.61
C MET A 362 10.28 29.02 -11.05
N LEU A 363 9.65 28.34 -12.03
CA LEU A 363 9.70 28.75 -13.43
C LEU A 363 9.06 30.12 -13.68
N ARG A 364 8.07 30.50 -12.87
CA ARG A 364 7.39 31.80 -12.96
C ARG A 364 8.18 32.92 -12.29
N THR A 365 8.80 32.66 -11.14
CA THR A 365 9.53 33.67 -10.36
C THR A 365 10.98 33.81 -10.75
N GLY A 366 11.59 32.77 -11.34
CA GLY A 366 13.02 32.69 -11.57
C GLY A 366 13.85 32.51 -10.29
N ASP A 367 13.20 32.24 -9.15
CA ASP A 367 13.84 32.13 -7.85
C ASP A 367 13.32 30.89 -7.08
N PRO A 368 14.18 29.87 -6.85
CA PRO A 368 13.80 28.65 -6.14
C PRO A 368 13.46 28.89 -4.67
N GLU A 369 14.10 29.82 -3.98
CA GLU A 369 13.88 30.09 -2.54
C GLU A 369 12.58 30.85 -2.33
N SER A 370 12.33 31.90 -3.10
CA SER A 370 11.05 32.61 -3.09
C SER A 370 9.89 31.68 -3.46
N ALA A 371 10.08 30.79 -4.43
CA ALA A 371 9.08 29.78 -4.79
C ALA A 371 8.85 28.74 -3.68
N ALA A 372 9.91 28.34 -2.95
CA ALA A 372 9.79 27.37 -1.86
C ALA A 372 8.99 27.92 -0.67
N GLY A 373 8.98 29.24 -0.46
CA GLY A 373 8.19 29.92 0.59
C GLY A 373 6.74 29.44 0.68
N PRO A 374 5.88 29.74 -0.31
CA PRO A 374 4.47 29.36 -0.27
C PRO A 374 4.22 27.88 -0.65
N THR A 375 5.11 27.24 -1.41
CA THR A 375 4.88 25.87 -1.93
C THR A 375 5.35 24.78 -0.96
N ILE A 376 6.33 25.09 -0.10
CA ILE A 376 6.99 24.16 0.82
C ILE A 376 6.96 24.69 2.26
N TYR A 377 7.67 25.79 2.53
CA TYR A 377 8.00 26.22 3.90
C TYR A 377 6.76 26.59 4.72
N ALA A 378 5.79 27.26 4.12
CA ALA A 378 4.53 27.64 4.77
C ALA A 378 3.64 26.45 5.17
N LYS A 379 3.96 25.22 4.71
CA LYS A 379 3.15 24.01 4.90
C LYS A 379 3.76 23.02 5.89
N VAL A 380 4.92 23.33 6.49
CA VAL A 380 5.67 22.44 7.39
C VAL A 380 6.11 23.18 8.66
N GLY A 381 6.60 22.45 9.65
CA GLY A 381 7.18 23.04 10.86
C GLY A 381 8.46 23.83 10.56
N ALA A 382 8.84 24.73 11.46
CA ALA A 382 10.03 25.57 11.27
C ALA A 382 11.32 24.75 11.10
N GLU A 383 11.49 23.69 11.89
CA GLU A 383 12.65 22.79 11.81
C GLU A 383 12.70 22.04 10.46
N ASP A 384 11.56 21.47 10.02
CA ASP A 384 11.43 20.85 8.70
C ASP A 384 11.75 21.85 7.58
N ALA A 385 11.29 23.10 7.70
CA ALA A 385 11.55 24.14 6.71
C ALA A 385 13.04 24.49 6.62
N GLU A 386 13.75 24.62 7.74
CA GLU A 386 15.19 24.85 7.76
C GLU A 386 15.97 23.69 7.15
N LEU A 387 15.60 22.45 7.48
CA LEU A 387 16.26 21.27 6.90
C LEU A 387 16.03 21.19 5.38
N ILE A 388 14.79 21.38 4.92
CA ILE A 388 14.50 21.38 3.48
C ILE A 388 15.24 22.53 2.77
N ARG A 389 15.33 23.71 3.39
CA ARG A 389 16.12 24.83 2.86
C ARG A 389 17.60 24.48 2.73
N SER A 390 18.17 23.83 3.75
CA SER A 390 19.55 23.35 3.71
C SER A 390 19.78 22.35 2.57
N ILE A 391 18.84 21.43 2.33
CA ILE A 391 18.89 20.50 1.19
C ILE A 391 18.83 21.26 -0.14
N ILE A 392 17.92 22.25 -0.28
CA ILE A 392 17.82 23.05 -1.52
C ILE A 392 19.14 23.76 -1.83
N ARG A 393 19.74 24.43 -0.84
CA ARG A 393 21.02 25.14 -0.99
C ARG A 393 22.22 24.23 -1.21
N HIS A 394 22.12 22.96 -0.83
CA HIS A 394 23.15 21.97 -1.15
C HIS A 394 23.18 21.66 -2.66
N HIS A 395 22.02 21.67 -3.31
CA HIS A 395 21.85 21.31 -4.72
C HIS A 395 21.84 22.50 -5.68
N ILE A 396 21.44 23.68 -5.21
CA ILE A 396 21.31 24.89 -6.01
C ILE A 396 22.18 25.98 -5.38
N ASP A 397 23.14 26.49 -6.16
CA ASP A 397 23.87 27.70 -5.82
C ASP A 397 22.97 28.91 -6.12
N VAL A 398 22.29 29.42 -5.09
CA VAL A 398 21.30 30.50 -5.22
C VAL A 398 21.96 31.88 -5.42
N GLU A 399 23.28 31.99 -5.21
CA GLU A 399 24.04 33.25 -5.34
C GLU A 399 24.82 33.35 -6.66
N ALA A 400 24.80 32.30 -7.50
CA ALA A 400 25.41 32.26 -8.83
C ALA A 400 24.54 32.93 -9.90
#